data_AF-A0A8J7NAZ5-F1
#
_entry.id   AF-A0A8J7NAZ5-F1
#
_cell.length_a   1.000
_cell.length_b   1.000
_cell.length_c   1.000
_cell.angle_alpha   90.00
_cell.angle_beta   90.00
_cell.angle_gamma   90.00
#
_symmetry.space_group_name_H-M   'P 1'
#
loop_
_entity.id
_entity.type
_entity.pdbx_description
1 polymer ?
#
loop_
_entity_poly.entity_id
_entity_poly.type
_entity_poly.pdbx_seq_one_letter_code
_entity_poly.pdbx_strand_id
1 'polypeptide(L)'
;VPSAALLLYILFPLLALSASVLVMAPGFLVALWLDAGRGDFAVLLRAFAVAIIGQSVLLGLADAAAGAALTGPAFCGFLGLLGLAALVPVWLADRRGDIDWAMFRARRADILAMALLPLAVLLLLSAKVYWEALNGDGAHLFLSGQNLILTGSPFWDGAAGGVAAYPSITTLIEVIPNAWFQRLFGPFELSARLPVLPGLALLAGLVLDLIRYGRRKVPAGAAALGVGAALALFAWVLAWHASYDPYYADIALPLSREPFVLIAFLGFMRFSLDRNPGWTLVFAALSYASLPSAPVFMLLWVIALAMVRHPVGWRWLAAVFAMIVVVSVAGRALPGLLAELGVSSARDEFSAGNLAERLRFVTVFWPQRMLFWILPCGILPALAILAWRWQDSLARAVSLLTVGYAMFFYIQGYRVLPHHFAPVMVLPLIVYWRLAPVVAHPGRAALLALSGLAVAAALSMPGGFRPHLYGRDFGARIAISAPTGSYADDPSRLAAVTAVMGEAFPMLWGEGAWKSRYLGSPLSWYIHALQPKRPGQRIDYHIAPASVGPLPEGQTLIASVDGYVMTVTDPEIYAADVLRGGWQRTIGATYYVRRNAIFGSGGRGWPRPVIDLYDVASTFGLKGETQ
;
A
#
# COMPACT_ATOMS: atom_id res chain seq x y z
N VAL A 1 -29.58 5.58 -0.65
CA VAL A 1 -30.50 4.43 -0.58
C VAL A 1 -30.76 4.08 0.89
N PRO A 2 -31.77 4.67 1.55
CA PRO A 2 -32.08 4.38 2.95
C PRO A 2 -32.38 2.90 3.21
N SER A 3 -32.99 2.21 2.23
CA SER A 3 -33.32 0.78 2.31
C SER A 3 -32.10 -0.14 2.39
N ALA A 4 -30.90 0.33 2.04
CA ALA A 4 -29.65 -0.44 2.14
C ALA A 4 -28.80 -0.05 3.36
N ALA A 5 -29.29 0.81 4.26
CA ALA A 5 -28.48 1.32 5.38
C ALA A 5 -28.01 0.21 6.33
N LEU A 6 -28.90 -0.73 6.69
CA LEU A 6 -28.55 -1.89 7.53
C LEU A 6 -27.43 -2.73 6.87
N LEU A 7 -27.56 -2.97 5.56
CA LEU A 7 -26.58 -3.71 4.79
C LEU A 7 -25.23 -3.00 4.78
N LEU A 8 -25.20 -1.71 4.46
CA LEU A 8 -23.97 -0.96 4.20
C LEU A 8 -23.25 -0.51 5.48
N TYR A 9 -23.98 -0.19 6.55
CA TYR A 9 -23.38 0.36 7.77
C TYR A 9 -23.25 -0.65 8.92
N ILE A 10 -23.90 -1.82 8.84
CA ILE A 10 -23.85 -2.82 9.91
C ILE A 10 -23.41 -4.17 9.36
N LEU A 11 -24.19 -4.78 8.46
CA LEU A 11 -23.93 -6.16 8.02
C LEU A 11 -22.62 -6.28 7.25
N PHE A 12 -22.38 -5.40 6.27
CA PHE A 12 -21.14 -5.44 5.50
C PHE A 12 -19.91 -5.18 6.36
N PRO A 13 -19.86 -4.15 7.24
CA PRO A 13 -18.74 -3.98 8.15
C PRO A 13 -18.44 -5.20 9.00
N LEU A 14 -19.46 -5.84 9.57
CA LEU A 14 -19.28 -7.08 10.33
C LEU A 14 -18.76 -8.23 9.47
N LEU A 15 -19.25 -8.35 8.23
CA LEU A 15 -18.78 -9.35 7.27
C LEU A 15 -17.32 -9.12 6.88
N ALA A 16 -16.94 -7.87 6.57
CA ALA A 16 -15.57 -7.50 6.20
C ALA A 16 -14.57 -7.73 7.35
N LEU A 17 -14.97 -7.43 8.59
CA LEU A 17 -14.17 -7.74 9.78
C LEU A 17 -14.05 -9.24 10.00
N SER A 18 -15.16 -9.98 9.88
CA SER A 18 -15.16 -11.44 9.98
C SER A 18 -14.25 -12.07 8.92
N ALA A 19 -14.28 -11.56 7.69
CA ALA A 19 -13.41 -11.99 6.60
C ALA A 19 -11.93 -11.72 6.92
N SER A 20 -11.64 -10.55 7.50
CA SER A 20 -10.29 -10.18 7.95
C SER A 20 -9.77 -11.11 9.04
N VAL A 21 -10.64 -11.51 9.98
CA VAL A 21 -10.31 -12.51 11.00
C VAL A 21 -10.10 -13.88 10.36
N LEU A 22 -10.99 -14.30 9.45
CA LEU A 22 -10.91 -15.60 8.78
C LEU A 22 -9.60 -15.78 8.00
N VAL A 23 -9.16 -14.77 7.24
CA VAL A 23 -7.89 -14.86 6.48
C VAL A 23 -6.68 -14.93 7.41
N MET A 24 -6.69 -14.20 8.53
CA MET A 24 -5.56 -14.16 9.46
C MET A 24 -5.54 -15.33 10.46
N ALA A 25 -6.68 -15.97 10.71
CA ALA A 25 -6.86 -16.94 11.79
C ALA A 25 -5.92 -18.16 11.69
N PRO A 26 -5.75 -18.84 10.53
CA PRO A 26 -4.85 -19.99 10.47
C PRO A 26 -3.39 -19.61 10.80
N GLY A 27 -2.90 -18.49 10.24
CA GLY A 27 -1.56 -17.98 10.58
C GLY A 27 -1.41 -17.65 12.06
N PHE A 28 -2.43 -17.05 12.66
CA PHE A 28 -2.46 -16.75 14.10
C PHE A 28 -2.45 -18.00 14.97
N LEU A 29 -3.27 -19.01 14.66
CA LEU A 29 -3.32 -20.26 15.42
C LEU A 29 -2.00 -21.02 15.35
N VAL A 30 -1.39 -21.12 14.17
CA VAL A 30 -0.06 -21.72 14.01
C VAL A 30 0.99 -20.95 14.80
N ALA A 31 1.00 -19.62 14.72
CA ALA A 31 1.93 -18.80 15.48
C ALA A 31 1.75 -18.94 16.99
N LEU A 32 0.51 -19.01 17.47
CA LEU A 32 0.20 -19.21 18.90
C LEU A 32 0.70 -20.57 19.38
N TRP A 33 0.53 -21.62 18.59
CA TRP A 33 1.07 -22.94 18.89
C TRP A 33 2.60 -22.94 18.93
N LEU A 34 3.26 -22.36 17.91
CA LEU A 34 4.73 -22.26 17.85
C LEU A 34 5.32 -21.39 18.96
N ASP A 35 4.52 -20.51 19.55
CA ASP A 35 4.92 -19.60 20.63
C ASP A 35 4.42 -20.02 22.02
N ALA A 36 3.89 -21.24 22.13
CA ALA A 36 3.48 -21.83 23.40
C ALA A 36 4.65 -21.71 24.42
N GLY A 37 4.35 -21.11 25.57
CA GLY A 37 5.29 -20.87 26.67
C GLY A 37 6.03 -19.52 26.65
N ARG A 38 5.93 -18.69 25.60
CA ARG A 38 6.63 -17.38 25.57
C ARG A 38 5.80 -16.20 26.08
N GLY A 39 4.49 -16.23 25.90
CA GLY A 39 3.56 -15.23 26.43
C GLY A 39 3.79 -13.80 25.91
N ASP A 40 4.33 -13.62 24.69
CA ASP A 40 4.63 -12.31 24.12
C ASP A 40 3.65 -11.89 23.00
N PHE A 41 3.48 -10.58 22.83
CA PHE A 41 2.57 -10.03 21.81
C PHE A 41 3.20 -10.01 20.40
N ALA A 42 4.47 -10.40 20.26
CA ALA A 42 5.11 -10.59 18.95
C ALA A 42 4.57 -11.83 18.23
N VAL A 43 3.74 -12.66 18.89
CA VAL A 43 2.89 -13.67 18.24
C VAL A 43 2.11 -13.09 17.05
N LEU A 44 1.66 -11.83 17.10
CA LEU A 44 0.95 -11.19 15.99
C LEU A 44 1.83 -10.99 14.73
N LEU A 45 3.11 -10.67 14.93
CA LEU A 45 4.06 -10.56 13.83
C LEU A 45 4.30 -11.94 13.21
N ARG A 46 4.53 -12.95 14.05
CA ARG A 46 4.73 -14.32 13.57
C ARG A 46 3.48 -14.81 12.84
N ALA A 47 2.29 -14.50 13.35
CA ALA A 47 1.02 -14.77 12.70
C ALA A 47 0.94 -14.14 11.30
N PHE A 48 1.34 -12.87 11.17
CA PHE A 48 1.40 -12.18 9.89
C PHE A 48 2.37 -12.87 8.91
N ALA A 49 3.59 -13.19 9.34
CA ALA A 49 4.57 -13.84 8.49
C ALA A 49 4.12 -15.26 8.06
N VAL A 50 3.58 -16.04 9.00
CA VAL A 50 3.03 -17.37 8.72
C VAL A 50 1.81 -17.27 7.79
N ALA A 51 0.97 -16.25 7.95
CA ALA A 51 -0.14 -16.00 7.05
C ALA A 51 0.35 -15.71 5.62
N ILE A 52 1.17 -14.67 5.46
CA ILE A 52 1.66 -14.24 4.14
C ILE A 52 2.45 -15.33 3.43
N ILE A 53 3.33 -16.05 4.13
CA ILE A 53 4.20 -17.06 3.52
C ILE A 53 3.52 -18.42 3.50
N GLY A 54 3.17 -18.94 4.68
CA GLY A 54 2.67 -20.31 4.84
C GLY A 54 1.32 -20.53 4.18
N GLN A 55 0.34 -19.64 4.41
CA GLN A 55 -0.98 -19.82 3.80
C GLN A 55 -0.93 -19.64 2.28
N SER A 56 -0.10 -18.73 1.77
CA SER A 56 0.05 -18.54 0.31
C SER A 56 0.66 -19.76 -0.38
N VAL A 57 1.67 -20.40 0.24
CA VAL A 57 2.23 -21.65 -0.26
C VAL A 57 1.18 -22.77 -0.25
N LEU A 58 0.47 -22.94 0.86
CA LEU A 58 -0.59 -23.96 0.96
C LEU A 58 -1.73 -23.70 -0.02
N LEU A 59 -2.09 -22.43 -0.25
CA LEU A 59 -3.10 -22.07 -1.24
C LEU A 59 -2.64 -22.40 -2.66
N GLY A 60 -1.39 -22.09 -3.01
CA GLY A 60 -0.84 -22.45 -4.32
C GLY A 60 -0.83 -23.96 -4.54
N LEU A 61 -0.48 -24.75 -3.52
CA LEU A 61 -0.57 -26.21 -3.58
C LEU A 61 -2.03 -26.70 -3.74
N ALA A 62 -2.97 -26.06 -3.05
CA ALA A 62 -4.38 -26.42 -3.14
C ALA A 62 -4.99 -26.07 -4.50
N ASP A 63 -4.64 -24.90 -5.06
CA ASP A 63 -5.01 -24.49 -6.41
C ASP A 63 -4.46 -25.49 -7.44
N ALA A 64 -3.19 -25.89 -7.31
CA ALA A 64 -2.55 -26.87 -8.18
C ALA A 64 -3.23 -28.25 -8.08
N ALA A 65 -3.58 -28.70 -6.87
CA ALA A 65 -4.29 -29.96 -6.65
C ALA A 65 -5.74 -29.94 -7.19
N ALA A 66 -6.41 -28.79 -7.11
CA ALA A 66 -7.75 -28.61 -7.66
C ALA A 66 -7.78 -28.41 -9.18
N GLY A 67 -6.63 -28.09 -9.80
CA GLY A 67 -6.53 -27.74 -11.21
C GLY A 67 -7.17 -26.38 -11.57
N ALA A 68 -7.57 -25.60 -10.56
CA ALA A 68 -8.21 -24.31 -10.71
C ALA A 68 -8.04 -23.47 -9.43
N ALA A 69 -8.10 -22.15 -9.57
CA ALA A 69 -8.01 -21.24 -8.44
C ALA A 69 -9.21 -21.39 -7.50
N LEU A 70 -8.96 -21.67 -6.22
CA LEU A 70 -9.97 -21.67 -5.18
C LEU A 70 -10.53 -20.26 -4.98
N THR A 71 -11.82 -20.10 -5.21
CA THR A 71 -12.57 -18.84 -5.04
C THR A 71 -13.90 -19.11 -4.32
N GLY A 72 -14.53 -18.05 -3.81
CA GLY A 72 -15.83 -18.09 -3.15
C GLY A 72 -15.90 -19.12 -2.01
N PRO A 73 -16.92 -19.99 -1.97
CA PRO A 73 -17.07 -20.99 -0.92
C PRO A 73 -15.90 -21.97 -0.79
N ALA A 74 -15.22 -22.31 -1.89
CA ALA A 74 -14.09 -23.23 -1.86
C ALA A 74 -12.88 -22.62 -1.13
N PHE A 75 -12.60 -21.33 -1.37
CA PHE A 75 -11.56 -20.60 -0.66
C PHE A 75 -11.92 -20.41 0.83
N CYS A 76 -13.18 -20.08 1.14
CA CYS A 76 -13.67 -20.02 2.52
C CYS A 76 -13.50 -21.38 3.24
N GLY A 77 -13.87 -22.48 2.59
CA GLY A 77 -13.72 -23.83 3.11
C GLY A 77 -12.26 -24.20 3.36
N PHE A 78 -11.36 -23.84 2.43
CA PHE A 78 -9.92 -24.02 2.59
C PHE A 78 -9.39 -23.28 3.83
N LEU A 79 -9.71 -21.99 4.01
CA LEU A 79 -9.31 -21.24 5.19
C LEU A 79 -9.89 -21.83 6.48
N GLY A 80 -11.15 -22.28 6.45
CA GLY A 80 -11.81 -22.96 7.55
C GLY A 80 -11.10 -24.26 7.94
N LEU A 81 -10.73 -25.09 6.96
CA LEU A 81 -10.00 -26.35 7.18
C LEU A 81 -8.60 -26.08 7.74
N LEU A 82 -7.87 -25.11 7.20
CA LEU A 82 -6.58 -24.71 7.76
C LEU A 82 -6.71 -24.20 9.20
N GLY A 83 -7.74 -23.42 9.49
CA GLY A 83 -8.03 -22.94 10.84
C GLY A 83 -8.34 -24.08 11.81
N LEU A 84 -9.20 -25.02 11.42
CA LEU A 84 -9.53 -26.21 12.22
C LEU A 84 -8.30 -27.10 12.44
N ALA A 85 -7.50 -27.33 11.41
CA ALA A 85 -6.26 -28.10 11.51
C ALA A 85 -5.26 -27.44 12.47
N ALA A 86 -5.12 -26.10 12.41
CA ALA A 86 -4.26 -25.34 13.30
C ALA A 86 -4.82 -25.24 14.74
N LEU A 87 -6.13 -25.40 14.93
CA LEU A 87 -6.76 -25.38 16.25
C LEU A 87 -6.42 -26.63 17.08
N VAL A 88 -6.24 -27.80 16.44
CA VAL A 88 -5.88 -29.05 17.13
C VAL A 88 -4.60 -28.93 17.96
N PRO A 89 -3.44 -28.50 17.40
CA PRO A 89 -2.22 -28.35 18.18
C PRO A 89 -2.31 -27.22 19.23
N VAL A 90 -3.05 -26.14 18.97
CA VAL A 90 -3.33 -25.09 19.96
C VAL A 90 -4.11 -25.66 21.14
N TRP A 91 -5.17 -26.43 20.88
CA TRP A 91 -5.97 -27.06 21.92
C TRP A 91 -5.16 -28.07 22.75
N LEU A 92 -4.28 -28.85 22.11
CA LEU A 92 -3.37 -29.77 22.80
C LEU A 92 -2.36 -29.02 23.69
N ALA A 93 -1.80 -27.90 23.21
CA ALA A 93 -0.89 -27.08 23.99
C ALA A 93 -1.60 -26.39 25.17
N ASP A 94 -2.83 -25.91 24.96
CA ASP A 94 -3.67 -25.33 26.01
C ASP A 94 -3.99 -26.34 27.12
N ARG A 95 -4.35 -27.58 26.75
CA ARG A 95 -4.58 -28.69 27.69
C ARG A 95 -3.37 -29.03 28.55
N ARG A 96 -2.15 -28.75 28.07
CA ARG A 96 -0.90 -28.92 28.81
C ARG A 96 -0.56 -27.71 29.68
N GLY A 97 -1.30 -26.61 29.55
CA GLY A 97 -1.02 -25.35 30.23
C GLY A 97 0.11 -24.55 29.57
N ASP A 98 0.50 -24.88 28.33
CA ASP A 98 1.62 -24.24 27.65
C ASP A 98 1.23 -22.85 27.10
N ILE A 99 -0.06 -22.56 26.93
CA ILE A 99 -0.53 -21.27 26.40
C ILE A 99 -0.84 -20.28 27.52
N ASP A 100 -0.11 -19.18 27.56
CA ASP A 100 -0.37 -18.09 28.50
C ASP A 100 -1.45 -17.13 27.96
N TRP A 101 -2.72 -17.40 28.30
CA TRP A 101 -3.83 -16.49 27.99
C TRP A 101 -3.81 -15.18 28.78
N ALA A 102 -3.01 -15.06 29.84
CA ALA A 102 -2.89 -13.82 30.59
C ALA A 102 -2.30 -12.69 29.74
N MET A 103 -1.49 -13.03 28.71
CA MET A 103 -0.94 -12.04 27.78
C MET A 103 -2.04 -11.25 27.07
N PHE A 104 -3.15 -11.88 26.66
CA PHE A 104 -4.26 -11.16 26.01
C PHE A 104 -5.07 -10.34 27.01
N ARG A 105 -5.29 -10.86 28.22
CA ARG A 105 -6.00 -10.12 29.29
C ARG A 105 -5.27 -8.84 29.66
N ALA A 106 -3.93 -8.89 29.76
CA ALA A 106 -3.08 -7.74 30.02
C ALA A 106 -3.10 -6.71 28.86
N ARG A 107 -3.47 -7.13 27.65
CA ARG A 107 -3.48 -6.31 26.42
C ARG A 107 -4.91 -6.00 25.93
N ARG A 108 -5.94 -6.12 26.79
CA ARG A 108 -7.37 -5.91 26.44
C ARG A 108 -7.66 -4.61 25.68
N ALA A 109 -7.02 -3.50 26.08
CA ALA A 109 -7.21 -2.20 25.43
C ALA A 109 -6.64 -2.18 24.02
N ASP A 110 -5.54 -2.91 23.79
CA ASP A 110 -4.89 -3.01 22.49
C ASP A 110 -5.75 -3.85 21.56
N ILE A 111 -6.22 -5.01 22.03
CA ILE A 111 -7.11 -5.89 21.27
C ILE A 111 -8.38 -5.14 20.89
N LEU A 112 -8.96 -4.38 21.82
CA LEU A 112 -10.12 -3.54 21.53
C LEU A 112 -9.81 -2.48 20.47
N ALA A 113 -8.65 -1.81 20.56
CA ALA A 113 -8.22 -0.86 19.52
C ALA A 113 -8.02 -1.53 18.16
N MET A 114 -7.41 -2.72 18.12
CA MET A 114 -7.22 -3.52 16.90
C MET A 114 -8.55 -3.92 16.24
N ALA A 115 -9.60 -4.14 17.04
CA ALA A 115 -10.93 -4.49 16.54
C ALA A 115 -11.75 -3.26 16.13
N LEU A 116 -11.72 -2.20 16.94
CA LEU A 116 -12.52 -0.99 16.71
C LEU A 116 -11.95 -0.06 15.64
N LEU A 117 -10.62 -0.02 15.47
CA LEU A 117 -9.98 0.85 14.48
C LEU A 117 -10.42 0.52 13.04
N PRO A 118 -10.33 -0.73 12.55
CA PRO A 118 -10.77 -1.06 11.20
C PRO A 118 -12.26 -0.79 11.00
N LEU A 119 -13.09 -1.06 12.03
CA LEU A 119 -14.52 -0.72 11.99
C LEU A 119 -14.74 0.79 11.82
N ALA A 120 -14.08 1.60 12.64
CA ALA A 120 -14.19 3.06 12.57
C ALA A 120 -13.73 3.60 11.22
N VAL A 121 -12.62 3.09 10.67
CA VAL A 121 -12.10 3.49 9.36
C VAL A 121 -13.06 3.10 8.24
N LEU A 122 -13.62 1.89 8.28
CA LEU A 122 -14.60 1.44 7.29
C LEU A 122 -15.87 2.30 7.30
N LEU A 123 -16.37 2.65 8.48
CA LEU A 123 -17.52 3.55 8.61
C LEU A 123 -17.21 4.96 8.12
N LEU A 124 -16.07 5.52 8.55
CA LEU A 124 -15.61 6.87 8.18
C LEU A 124 -15.37 7.02 6.68
N LEU A 125 -14.84 5.97 6.03
CA LEU A 125 -14.49 5.95 4.62
C LEU A 125 -15.50 5.19 3.75
N SER A 126 -16.68 4.85 4.28
CA SER A 126 -17.71 4.05 3.59
C SER A 126 -18.01 4.55 2.18
N ALA A 127 -18.14 5.87 2.00
CA ALA A 127 -18.36 6.49 0.70
C ALA A 127 -17.27 6.12 -0.33
N LYS A 128 -16.00 6.20 0.08
CA LYS A 128 -14.86 5.86 -0.77
C LYS A 128 -14.74 4.36 -1.00
N VAL A 129 -14.97 3.58 0.06
CA VAL A 129 -14.86 2.12 0.01
C VAL A 129 -15.86 1.53 -0.99
N TYR A 130 -17.12 1.97 -0.96
CA TYR A 130 -18.17 1.37 -1.78
C TYR A 130 -18.32 2.00 -3.18
N TRP A 131 -18.09 3.31 -3.32
CA TRP A 131 -18.49 4.00 -4.56
C TRP A 131 -17.34 4.56 -5.39
N GLU A 132 -16.18 4.89 -4.82
CA GLU A 132 -15.04 5.41 -5.58
C GLU A 132 -14.69 4.48 -6.74
N ALA A 133 -14.40 5.02 -7.92
CA ALA A 133 -13.83 4.27 -9.03
C ALA A 133 -12.33 4.09 -8.82
N LEU A 134 -11.77 2.98 -9.29
CA LEU A 134 -10.31 2.78 -9.25
C LEU A 134 -9.59 3.90 -10.04
N ASN A 135 -8.53 4.45 -9.46
CA ASN A 135 -7.53 5.23 -10.22
C ASN A 135 -6.52 4.29 -10.89
N GLY A 136 -5.49 4.82 -11.55
CA GLY A 136 -4.46 3.98 -12.18
C GLY A 136 -3.75 3.05 -11.20
N ASP A 137 -3.36 3.58 -10.04
CA ASP A 137 -2.69 2.84 -8.96
C ASP A 137 -3.56 1.68 -8.43
N GLY A 138 -4.83 1.96 -8.14
CA GLY A 138 -5.80 0.99 -7.65
C GLY A 138 -6.18 -0.05 -8.71
N ALA A 139 -6.29 0.36 -9.98
CA ALA A 139 -6.53 -0.54 -11.11
C ALA A 139 -5.35 -1.51 -11.29
N HIS A 140 -4.12 -1.03 -11.12
CA HIS A 140 -2.93 -1.85 -11.22
C HIS A 140 -2.89 -2.90 -10.11
N LEU A 141 -3.08 -2.51 -8.84
CA LEU A 141 -3.16 -3.47 -7.73
C LEU A 141 -4.32 -4.47 -7.91
N PHE A 142 -5.48 -4.00 -8.36
CA PHE A 142 -6.64 -4.86 -8.62
C PHE A 142 -6.31 -5.94 -9.66
N LEU A 143 -5.75 -5.53 -10.81
CA LEU A 143 -5.36 -6.45 -11.88
C LEU A 143 -4.22 -7.39 -11.47
N SER A 144 -3.28 -6.93 -10.65
CA SER A 144 -2.19 -7.78 -10.12
C SER A 144 -2.73 -8.85 -9.16
N GLY A 145 -3.72 -8.52 -8.33
CA GLY A 145 -4.44 -9.50 -7.52
C GLY A 145 -5.18 -10.53 -8.37
N GLN A 146 -5.84 -10.08 -9.44
CA GLN A 146 -6.49 -10.98 -10.40
C GLN A 146 -5.47 -11.84 -11.16
N ASN A 147 -4.31 -11.29 -11.54
CA ASN A 147 -3.24 -12.03 -12.21
C ASN A 147 -2.78 -13.21 -11.35
N LEU A 148 -2.52 -12.97 -10.05
CA LEU A 148 -2.17 -14.05 -9.12
C LEU A 148 -3.25 -15.13 -8.99
N ILE A 149 -4.53 -14.77 -9.13
CA ILE A 149 -5.64 -15.73 -9.12
C ILE A 149 -5.67 -16.53 -10.42
N LEU A 150 -5.53 -15.87 -11.57
CA LEU A 150 -5.73 -16.48 -12.88
C LEU A 150 -4.53 -17.30 -13.36
N THR A 151 -3.31 -16.86 -13.05
CA THR A 151 -2.07 -17.47 -13.57
C THR A 151 -1.29 -18.21 -12.48
N GLY A 152 -1.65 -18.04 -11.20
CA GLY A 152 -0.86 -18.55 -10.07
C GLY A 152 0.45 -17.79 -9.83
N SER A 153 0.77 -16.77 -10.63
CA SER A 153 1.95 -15.93 -10.50
C SER A 153 1.55 -14.50 -10.16
N PRO A 154 2.22 -13.83 -9.20
CA PRO A 154 2.02 -12.40 -8.97
C PRO A 154 2.64 -11.56 -10.09
N PHE A 155 3.59 -12.10 -10.85
CA PHE A 155 4.31 -11.39 -11.89
C PHE A 155 3.63 -11.57 -13.25
N TRP A 156 3.71 -10.53 -14.07
CA TRP A 156 3.11 -10.50 -15.39
C TRP A 156 4.04 -11.09 -16.44
N ASP A 157 3.44 -11.66 -17.50
CA ASP A 157 4.16 -11.90 -18.73
C ASP A 157 4.63 -10.57 -19.36
N GLY A 158 5.81 -10.56 -19.99
CA GLY A 158 6.36 -9.37 -20.63
C GLY A 158 5.50 -8.83 -21.77
N ALA A 159 4.66 -9.68 -22.39
CA ALA A 159 3.68 -9.30 -23.41
C ALA A 159 2.55 -8.43 -22.86
N ALA A 160 2.32 -8.38 -21.55
CA ALA A 160 1.31 -7.52 -20.93
C ALA A 160 1.62 -6.02 -21.02
N GLY A 161 2.76 -5.64 -21.60
CA GLY A 161 3.11 -4.24 -21.87
C GLY A 161 3.48 -3.48 -20.60
N GLY A 162 3.00 -2.23 -20.48
CA GLY A 162 3.35 -1.34 -19.36
C GLY A 162 2.90 -1.85 -17.99
N VAL A 163 1.84 -2.66 -17.91
CA VAL A 163 1.35 -3.24 -16.65
C VAL A 163 2.37 -4.20 -16.03
N ALA A 164 3.25 -4.79 -16.83
CA ALA A 164 4.20 -5.80 -16.37
C ALA A 164 5.32 -5.26 -15.48
N ALA A 165 5.46 -3.94 -15.38
CA ALA A 165 6.43 -3.30 -14.49
C ALA A 165 6.09 -3.51 -13.01
N TYR A 166 4.81 -3.76 -12.67
CA TYR A 166 4.38 -4.00 -11.30
C TYR A 166 3.33 -5.13 -11.21
N PRO A 167 3.42 -6.01 -10.20
CA PRO A 167 4.32 -5.91 -9.06
C PRO A 167 5.75 -6.36 -9.40
N SER A 168 6.72 -5.79 -8.71
CA SER A 168 8.09 -6.30 -8.65
C SER A 168 8.26 -7.15 -7.40
N ILE A 169 9.42 -7.80 -7.24
CA ILE A 169 9.77 -8.49 -5.98
C ILE A 169 9.63 -7.54 -4.79
N THR A 170 9.92 -6.25 -4.97
CA THR A 170 9.88 -5.26 -3.90
C THR A 170 8.48 -4.70 -3.60
N THR A 171 7.44 -5.19 -4.28
CA THR A 171 6.04 -4.76 -4.06
C THR A 171 5.09 -5.96 -4.04
N LEU A 172 5.59 -7.13 -3.67
CA LEU A 172 4.84 -8.38 -3.72
C LEU A 172 3.84 -8.52 -2.57
N ILE A 173 4.18 -8.03 -1.37
CA ILE A 173 3.41 -8.32 -0.15
C ILE A 173 1.96 -7.84 -0.24
N GLU A 174 1.70 -6.74 -0.91
CA GLU A 174 0.35 -6.16 -1.03
C GLU A 174 -0.57 -6.96 -1.97
N VAL A 175 0.00 -7.66 -2.95
CA VAL A 175 -0.76 -8.43 -3.95
C VAL A 175 -1.41 -9.65 -3.32
N ILE A 176 -0.76 -10.26 -2.32
CA ILE A 176 -1.23 -11.48 -1.65
C ILE A 176 -2.56 -11.23 -0.90
N PRO A 177 -2.65 -10.30 0.08
CA PRO A 177 -3.93 -9.97 0.70
C PRO A 177 -4.98 -9.50 -0.30
N ASN A 178 -4.58 -8.73 -1.32
CA ASN A 178 -5.49 -8.28 -2.35
C ASN A 178 -6.16 -9.47 -3.07
N ALA A 179 -5.37 -10.46 -3.49
CA ALA A 179 -5.88 -11.69 -4.09
C ALA A 179 -6.78 -12.49 -3.13
N TRP A 180 -6.46 -12.56 -1.83
CA TRP A 180 -7.32 -13.24 -0.86
C TRP A 180 -8.71 -12.61 -0.78
N PHE A 181 -8.79 -11.28 -0.68
CA PHE A 181 -10.09 -10.59 -0.63
C PHE A 181 -10.85 -10.68 -1.96
N GLN A 182 -10.16 -10.69 -3.10
CA GLN A 182 -10.79 -10.95 -4.39
C GLN A 182 -11.29 -12.39 -4.53
N ARG A 183 -10.59 -13.39 -3.96
CA ARG A 183 -11.09 -14.78 -3.89
C ARG A 183 -12.34 -14.89 -3.03
N LEU A 184 -12.43 -14.14 -1.93
CA LEU A 184 -13.59 -14.17 -1.02
C LEU A 184 -14.82 -13.47 -1.59
N PHE A 185 -14.64 -12.24 -2.08
CA PHE A 185 -15.74 -11.36 -2.45
C PHE A 185 -16.00 -11.31 -3.96
N GLY A 186 -15.05 -11.80 -4.77
CA GLY A 186 -15.05 -11.68 -6.23
C GLY A 186 -14.24 -10.48 -6.75
N PRO A 187 -14.15 -10.34 -8.09
CA PRO A 187 -13.40 -9.29 -8.79
C PRO A 187 -14.13 -7.94 -8.74
N PHE A 188 -14.44 -7.45 -7.53
CA PHE A 188 -15.04 -6.13 -7.32
C PHE A 188 -14.00 -5.14 -6.80
N GLU A 189 -14.13 -3.86 -7.15
CA GLU A 189 -13.21 -2.80 -6.70
C GLU A 189 -13.09 -2.75 -5.17
N LEU A 190 -14.21 -3.01 -4.49
CA LEU A 190 -14.28 -3.11 -3.03
C LEU A 190 -13.25 -4.10 -2.47
N SER A 191 -13.10 -5.26 -3.10
CA SER A 191 -12.18 -6.31 -2.67
C SER A 191 -10.73 -5.83 -2.60
N ALA A 192 -10.32 -4.89 -3.47
CA ALA A 192 -8.98 -4.32 -3.44
C ALA A 192 -8.74 -3.30 -2.30
N ARG A 193 -9.81 -2.84 -1.65
CA ARG A 193 -9.78 -1.86 -0.55
C ARG A 193 -9.83 -2.52 0.82
N LEU A 194 -10.43 -3.71 0.92
CA LEU A 194 -10.58 -4.43 2.19
C LEU A 194 -9.28 -4.89 2.87
N PRO A 195 -8.14 -5.13 2.17
CA PRO A 195 -6.88 -5.47 2.84
C PRO A 195 -6.39 -4.42 3.85
N VAL A 196 -6.85 -3.16 3.74
CA VAL A 196 -6.57 -2.12 4.75
C VAL A 196 -6.99 -2.54 6.15
N LEU A 197 -8.06 -3.32 6.30
CA LEU A 197 -8.66 -3.64 7.59
C LEU A 197 -7.74 -4.51 8.47
N PRO A 198 -7.28 -5.70 8.03
CA PRO A 198 -6.32 -6.47 8.81
C PRO A 198 -4.97 -5.76 8.92
N GLY A 199 -4.56 -4.98 7.90
CA GLY A 199 -3.34 -4.18 7.94
C GLY A 199 -3.35 -3.15 9.09
N LEU A 200 -4.42 -2.36 9.23
CA LEU A 200 -4.54 -1.39 10.31
C LEU A 200 -4.65 -2.03 11.69
N ALA A 201 -5.36 -3.16 11.79
CA ALA A 201 -5.46 -3.91 13.04
C ALA A 201 -4.07 -4.35 13.53
N LEU A 202 -3.29 -5.01 12.67
CA LEU A 202 -1.95 -5.48 13.00
C LEU A 202 -0.98 -4.32 13.29
N LEU A 203 -1.05 -3.25 12.50
CA LEU A 203 -0.22 -2.06 12.70
C LEU A 203 -0.49 -1.41 14.08
N ALA A 204 -1.75 -1.28 14.49
CA ALA A 204 -2.11 -0.75 15.79
C ALA A 204 -1.53 -1.61 16.93
N GLY A 205 -1.69 -2.93 16.84
CA GLY A 205 -1.15 -3.87 17.83
C GLY A 205 0.37 -3.77 17.94
N LEU A 206 1.06 -3.65 16.82
CA LEU A 206 2.52 -3.58 16.74
C LEU A 206 3.08 -2.24 17.27
N VAL A 207 2.47 -1.12 16.92
CA VAL A 207 2.84 0.19 17.48
C VAL A 207 2.67 0.18 19.00
N LEU A 208 1.55 -0.36 19.50
CA LEU A 208 1.31 -0.51 20.94
C LEU A 208 2.31 -1.45 21.63
N ASP A 209 2.73 -2.52 20.96
CA ASP A 209 3.79 -3.40 21.46
C ASP A 209 5.13 -2.66 21.59
N LEU A 210 5.54 -1.93 20.58
CA LEU A 210 6.78 -1.16 20.57
C LEU A 210 6.77 -0.01 21.58
N ILE A 211 5.60 0.61 21.83
CA ILE A 211 5.44 1.57 22.93
C ILE A 211 5.72 0.90 24.29
N ARG A 212 5.34 -0.38 24.46
CA ARG A 212 5.53 -1.13 25.71
C ARG A 212 6.83 -1.92 25.79
N TYR A 213 7.55 -2.04 24.68
CA TYR A 213 8.78 -2.82 24.63
C TYR A 213 9.78 -2.39 25.71
N GLY A 214 10.17 -3.34 26.56
CA GLY A 214 11.07 -3.12 27.69
C GLY A 214 10.49 -2.28 28.83
N ARG A 215 9.16 -2.06 28.91
CA ARG A 215 8.52 -1.19 29.90
C ARG A 215 7.29 -1.83 30.56
N ARG A 216 7.21 -1.74 31.89
CA ARG A 216 6.06 -2.23 32.68
C ARG A 216 4.98 -1.17 32.97
N LYS A 217 5.31 0.13 32.92
CA LYS A 217 4.45 1.23 33.41
C LYS A 217 3.83 2.09 32.30
N VAL A 218 3.59 1.55 31.11
CA VAL A 218 2.93 2.32 30.04
C VAL A 218 1.41 2.27 30.23
N PRO A 219 0.71 3.42 30.23
CA PRO A 219 -0.72 3.49 30.43
C PRO A 219 -1.49 2.90 29.25
N ALA A 220 -2.11 1.74 29.46
CA ALA A 220 -2.62 0.92 28.35
C ALA A 220 -3.77 1.56 27.57
N GLY A 221 -4.79 2.07 28.27
CA GLY A 221 -5.99 2.63 27.64
C GLY A 221 -5.73 3.95 26.90
N ALA A 222 -4.96 4.87 27.51
CA ALA A 222 -4.64 6.16 26.92
C ALA A 222 -3.83 6.01 25.61
N ALA A 223 -2.81 5.15 25.63
CA ALA A 223 -2.02 4.87 24.44
C ALA A 223 -2.86 4.18 23.35
N ALA A 224 -3.69 3.19 23.71
CA ALA A 224 -4.57 2.51 22.76
C ALA A 224 -5.55 3.48 22.07
N LEU A 225 -6.21 4.36 22.84
CA LEU A 225 -7.10 5.38 22.29
C LEU A 225 -6.36 6.35 21.36
N GLY A 226 -5.23 6.88 21.80
CA GLY A 226 -4.47 7.86 21.02
C GLY A 226 -3.85 7.29 19.75
N VAL A 227 -3.29 6.07 19.82
CA VAL A 227 -2.78 5.35 18.63
C VAL A 227 -3.93 5.01 17.68
N GLY A 228 -5.05 4.50 18.18
CA GLY A 228 -6.22 4.22 17.36
C GLY A 228 -6.74 5.46 16.63
N ALA A 229 -6.91 6.57 17.34
CA ALA A 229 -7.33 7.84 16.72
C ALA A 229 -6.31 8.36 15.69
N ALA A 230 -5.02 8.29 15.99
CA ALA A 230 -3.96 8.70 15.07
C ALA A 230 -3.90 7.84 13.80
N LEU A 231 -4.08 6.52 13.93
CA LEU A 231 -4.11 5.61 12.78
C LEU A 231 -5.41 5.77 11.96
N ALA A 232 -6.52 6.18 12.58
CA ALA A 232 -7.73 6.55 11.85
C ALA A 232 -7.51 7.83 11.01
N LEU A 233 -6.81 8.85 11.55
CA LEU A 233 -6.43 10.02 10.76
C LEU A 233 -5.40 9.68 9.68
N PHE A 234 -4.46 8.77 9.95
CA PHE A 234 -3.53 8.27 8.94
C PHE A 234 -4.27 7.65 7.75
N ALA A 235 -5.23 6.76 8.03
CA ALA A 235 -6.08 6.15 7.01
C ALA A 235 -6.89 7.21 6.25
N TRP A 236 -7.46 8.18 6.96
CA TRP A 236 -8.15 9.32 6.37
C TRP A 236 -7.25 10.09 5.40
N VAL A 237 -6.04 10.44 5.82
CA VAL A 237 -5.12 11.22 4.98
C VAL A 237 -4.74 10.45 3.73
N LEU A 238 -4.36 9.17 3.86
CA LEU A 238 -3.99 8.37 2.69
C LEU A 238 -5.18 8.16 1.74
N ALA A 239 -6.39 7.92 2.26
CA ALA A 239 -7.59 7.73 1.46
C ALA A 239 -7.99 8.97 0.63
N TRP A 240 -7.61 10.17 1.06
CA TRP A 240 -8.00 11.42 0.39
C TRP A 240 -6.88 12.11 -0.37
N HIS A 241 -5.61 11.89 0.00
CA HIS A 241 -4.51 12.76 -0.47
C HIS A 241 -3.33 12.03 -1.08
N ALA A 242 -3.27 10.69 -0.99
CA ALA A 242 -2.10 9.96 -1.40
C ALA A 242 -2.30 9.23 -2.73
N SER A 243 -2.11 9.88 -3.88
CA SER A 243 -2.07 9.18 -5.17
C SER A 243 -1.15 9.89 -6.16
N TYR A 244 -0.71 9.15 -7.18
CA TYR A 244 -0.10 9.72 -8.39
C TYR A 244 -1.12 10.47 -9.25
N ASP A 245 -2.43 10.26 -9.02
CA ASP A 245 -3.49 11.10 -9.53
C ASP A 245 -3.59 12.40 -8.68
N PRO A 246 -3.46 13.60 -9.28
CA PRO A 246 -3.44 14.86 -8.55
C PRO A 246 -4.83 15.33 -8.06
N TYR A 247 -5.92 14.62 -8.41
CA TYR A 247 -7.29 15.02 -8.07
C TYR A 247 -7.90 14.18 -6.97
N TYR A 248 -7.65 12.88 -6.98
CA TYR A 248 -8.24 11.98 -6.01
C TYR A 248 -7.30 10.83 -5.68
N ALA A 249 -7.36 10.43 -4.42
CA ALA A 249 -6.75 9.19 -3.96
C ALA A 249 -7.81 8.09 -3.89
N ASP A 250 -7.45 6.92 -4.38
CA ASP A 250 -8.17 5.68 -4.14
C ASP A 250 -7.59 4.98 -2.90
N ILE A 251 -8.44 4.25 -2.19
CA ILE A 251 -8.06 3.45 -1.03
C ILE A 251 -7.25 2.22 -1.46
N ALA A 252 -7.57 1.65 -2.63
CA ALA A 252 -6.98 0.39 -3.09
C ALA A 252 -5.44 0.47 -3.12
N LEU A 253 -4.89 1.56 -3.64
CA LEU A 253 -3.49 1.90 -3.49
C LEU A 253 -3.41 3.42 -3.29
N PRO A 254 -2.69 3.92 -2.26
CA PRO A 254 -1.69 3.25 -1.42
C PRO A 254 -2.18 2.78 -0.05
N LEU A 255 -3.42 3.10 0.36
CA LEU A 255 -3.84 2.80 1.74
C LEU A 255 -3.89 1.29 2.06
N SER A 256 -4.25 0.42 1.10
CA SER A 256 -4.15 -1.04 1.33
C SER A 256 -2.71 -1.55 1.40
N ARG A 257 -1.71 -0.77 0.95
CA ARG A 257 -0.28 -1.14 0.93
C ARG A 257 0.45 -0.77 2.21
N GLU A 258 0.39 0.51 2.56
CA GLU A 258 1.29 1.12 3.55
C GLU A 258 1.28 0.43 4.93
N PRO A 259 0.13 -0.05 5.44
CA PRO A 259 0.13 -0.82 6.69
C PRO A 259 1.02 -2.06 6.63
N PHE A 260 1.03 -2.80 5.52
CA PHE A 260 1.84 -4.03 5.40
C PHE A 260 3.33 -3.74 5.27
N VAL A 261 3.70 -2.67 4.56
CA VAL A 261 5.07 -2.15 4.53
C VAL A 261 5.56 -1.84 5.94
N LEU A 262 4.73 -1.12 6.70
CA LEU A 262 5.02 -0.78 8.08
C LEU A 262 5.11 -2.00 8.99
N ILE A 263 4.20 -2.96 8.87
CA ILE A 263 4.23 -4.21 9.66
C ILE A 263 5.51 -4.99 9.39
N ALA A 264 5.90 -5.14 8.10
CA ALA A 264 7.10 -5.85 7.73
C ALA A 264 8.36 -5.19 8.34
N PHE A 265 8.49 -3.87 8.20
CA PHE A 265 9.63 -3.14 8.76
C PHE A 265 9.64 -3.14 10.30
N LEU A 266 8.50 -2.86 10.92
CA LEU A 266 8.40 -2.83 12.38
C LEU A 266 8.62 -4.23 12.99
N GLY A 267 8.31 -5.31 12.25
CA GLY A 267 8.69 -6.66 12.63
C GLY A 267 10.20 -6.87 12.60
N PHE A 268 10.89 -6.40 11.56
CA PHE A 268 12.36 -6.41 11.49
C PHE A 268 12.96 -5.66 12.67
N MET A 269 12.44 -4.46 12.93
CA MET A 269 12.82 -3.63 14.07
C MET A 269 12.63 -4.39 15.39
N ARG A 270 11.45 -4.96 15.62
CA ARG A 270 11.05 -5.65 16.85
C ARG A 270 11.90 -6.89 17.13
N PHE A 271 12.16 -7.75 16.13
CA PHE A 271 12.95 -8.97 16.32
C PHE A 271 14.46 -8.71 16.36
N SER A 272 14.93 -7.65 15.70
CA SER A 272 16.33 -7.21 15.84
C SER A 272 16.63 -6.80 17.30
N LEU A 273 15.69 -6.11 17.96
CA LEU A 273 15.81 -5.73 19.38
C LEU A 273 15.90 -6.96 20.31
N ASP A 274 15.14 -8.02 20.01
CA ASP A 274 15.18 -9.29 20.73
C ASP A 274 16.39 -10.17 20.39
N ARG A 275 17.22 -9.74 19.42
CA ARG A 275 18.33 -10.52 18.89
C ARG A 275 17.90 -11.91 18.42
N ASN A 276 16.72 -11.99 17.78
CA ASN A 276 16.22 -13.23 17.18
C ASN A 276 16.60 -13.26 15.69
N PRO A 277 17.68 -13.94 15.28
CA PRO A 277 18.20 -13.85 13.91
C PRO A 277 17.24 -14.42 12.86
N GLY A 278 16.53 -15.51 13.19
CA GLY A 278 15.59 -16.15 12.27
C GLY A 278 14.44 -15.22 11.89
N TRP A 279 13.75 -14.69 12.90
CA TRP A 279 12.64 -13.76 12.63
C TRP A 279 13.13 -12.39 12.12
N THR A 280 14.33 -11.95 12.50
CA THR A 280 14.94 -10.74 11.90
C THR A 280 15.13 -10.93 10.40
N LEU A 281 15.65 -12.07 9.96
CA LEU A 281 15.85 -12.37 8.54
C LEU A 281 14.52 -12.48 7.79
N VAL A 282 13.53 -13.18 8.35
CA VAL A 282 12.18 -13.29 7.75
C VAL A 282 11.58 -11.90 7.52
N PHE A 283 11.62 -11.04 8.54
CA PHE A 283 11.08 -9.70 8.42
C PHE A 283 11.93 -8.75 7.58
N ALA A 284 13.24 -8.97 7.47
CA ALA A 284 14.09 -8.27 6.51
C ALA A 284 13.67 -8.61 5.07
N ALA A 285 13.44 -9.90 4.78
CA ALA A 285 12.93 -10.37 3.49
C ALA A 285 11.53 -9.82 3.19
N LEU A 286 10.62 -9.84 4.16
CA LEU A 286 9.30 -9.24 3.99
C LEU A 286 9.39 -7.72 3.77
N SER A 287 10.25 -7.02 4.50
CA SER A 287 10.45 -5.58 4.31
C SER A 287 10.92 -5.28 2.88
N TYR A 288 11.93 -6.02 2.42
CA TYR A 288 12.42 -5.92 1.05
C TYR A 288 11.31 -6.18 0.03
N ALA A 289 10.46 -7.18 0.28
CA ALA A 289 9.36 -7.55 -0.61
C ALA A 289 8.16 -6.58 -0.60
N SER A 290 8.20 -5.53 0.24
CA SER A 290 7.09 -4.57 0.41
C SER A 290 7.39 -3.17 -0.13
N LEU A 291 8.67 -2.76 -0.12
CA LEU A 291 9.07 -1.43 -0.51
C LEU A 291 10.50 -1.40 -1.11
N PRO A 292 10.70 -0.72 -2.27
CA PRO A 292 12.04 -0.59 -2.87
C PRO A 292 13.07 0.09 -1.95
N SER A 293 12.64 1.07 -1.13
CA SER A 293 13.51 1.77 -0.18
C SER A 293 13.69 1.04 1.15
N ALA A 294 13.19 -0.19 1.30
CA ALA A 294 13.34 -0.97 2.54
C ALA A 294 14.80 -1.18 2.97
N PRO A 295 15.78 -1.46 2.08
CA PRO A 295 17.19 -1.56 2.50
C PRO A 295 17.72 -0.28 3.14
N VAL A 296 17.38 0.88 2.58
CA VAL A 296 17.73 2.19 3.17
C VAL A 296 17.10 2.33 4.54
N PHE A 297 15.83 1.94 4.67
CA PHE A 297 15.11 2.04 5.94
C PHE A 297 15.70 1.13 7.02
N MET A 298 16.03 -0.12 6.67
CA MET A 298 16.68 -1.09 7.56
C MET A 298 18.09 -0.64 7.96
N LEU A 299 18.86 -0.07 7.02
CA LEU A 299 20.19 0.46 7.31
C LEU A 299 20.13 1.66 8.28
N LEU A 300 19.21 2.60 8.04
CA LEU A 300 19.01 3.74 8.94
C LEU A 300 18.64 3.30 10.36
N TRP A 301 17.89 2.20 10.50
CA TRP A 301 17.58 1.62 11.81
C TRP A 301 18.84 1.10 12.53
N VAL A 302 19.68 0.35 11.83
CA VAL A 302 20.95 -0.18 12.38
C VAL A 302 21.87 0.97 12.81
N ILE A 303 21.99 2.01 11.98
CA ILE A 303 22.77 3.22 12.29
C ILE A 303 22.21 3.93 13.53
N ALA A 304 20.89 4.17 13.57
CA ALA A 304 20.24 4.84 14.69
C ALA A 304 20.41 4.09 16.02
N LEU A 305 20.32 2.75 15.99
CA LEU A 305 20.59 1.93 17.17
C LEU A 305 22.05 2.02 17.63
N ALA A 306 23.00 1.94 16.70
CA ALA A 306 24.43 2.05 17.01
C ALA A 306 24.79 3.41 17.63
N MET A 307 24.16 4.49 17.18
CA MET A 307 24.40 5.85 17.70
C MET A 307 23.87 6.07 19.12
N VAL A 308 22.77 5.42 19.49
CA VAL A 308 22.02 5.75 20.71
C VAL A 308 22.23 4.74 21.82
N ARG A 309 22.44 3.47 21.48
CA ARG A 309 22.55 2.39 22.45
C ARG A 309 24.02 2.01 22.53
N HIS A 310 24.64 2.29 23.69
CA HIS A 310 26.02 1.92 23.96
C HIS A 310 26.10 1.15 25.29
N PRO A 311 26.82 0.00 25.35
CA PRO A 311 27.42 -0.72 24.22
C PRO A 311 26.36 -1.56 23.47
N VAL A 312 26.31 -1.43 22.15
CA VAL A 312 25.71 -2.44 21.27
C VAL A 312 26.84 -3.34 20.78
N GLY A 313 26.69 -4.65 20.89
CA GLY A 313 27.71 -5.59 20.43
C GLY A 313 27.92 -5.46 18.92
N TRP A 314 29.13 -5.09 18.49
CA TRP A 314 29.46 -4.90 17.07
C TRP A 314 29.17 -6.14 16.22
N ARG A 315 29.36 -7.35 16.79
CA ARG A 315 29.04 -8.63 16.13
C ARG A 315 27.57 -8.72 15.75
N TRP A 316 26.68 -8.23 16.61
CA TRP A 316 25.25 -8.20 16.35
C TRP A 316 24.90 -7.18 15.26
N LEU A 317 25.49 -5.97 15.30
CA LEU A 317 25.32 -4.98 14.22
C LEU A 317 25.79 -5.52 12.88
N ALA A 318 26.96 -6.16 12.85
CA ALA A 318 27.52 -6.79 11.66
C ALA A 318 26.62 -7.92 11.14
N ALA A 319 26.07 -8.75 12.02
CA ALA A 319 25.14 -9.82 11.63
C ALA A 319 23.84 -9.27 11.02
N VAL A 320 23.23 -8.24 11.63
CA VAL A 320 22.02 -7.61 11.07
C VAL A 320 22.32 -6.92 9.74
N PHE A 321 23.46 -6.23 9.63
CA PHE A 321 23.91 -5.65 8.37
C PHE A 321 24.12 -6.71 7.28
N ALA A 322 24.77 -7.83 7.61
CA ALA A 322 24.94 -8.96 6.69
C ALA A 322 23.60 -9.53 6.23
N MET A 323 22.58 -9.63 7.09
CA MET A 323 21.23 -10.05 6.69
C MET A 323 20.59 -9.08 5.69
N ILE A 324 20.74 -7.77 5.89
CA ILE A 324 20.25 -6.75 4.94
C ILE A 324 20.92 -6.94 3.58
N VAL A 325 22.24 -7.16 3.56
CA VAL A 325 23.00 -7.41 2.33
C VAL A 325 22.52 -8.69 1.65
N VAL A 326 22.41 -9.80 2.38
CA VAL A 326 21.95 -11.10 1.85
C VAL A 326 20.58 -10.98 1.21
N VAL A 327 19.61 -10.36 1.91
CA VAL A 327 18.25 -10.15 1.38
C VAL A 327 18.28 -9.27 0.14
N SER A 328 19.08 -8.20 0.14
CA SER A 328 19.17 -7.28 -1.02
C SER A 328 19.80 -7.94 -2.24
N VAL A 329 20.83 -8.78 -2.04
CA VAL A 329 21.46 -9.55 -3.12
C VAL A 329 20.51 -10.63 -3.64
N ALA A 330 19.92 -11.41 -2.74
CA ALA A 330 18.95 -12.45 -3.11
C ALA A 330 17.76 -11.87 -3.87
N GLY A 331 17.22 -10.75 -3.40
CA GLY A 331 16.08 -10.08 -4.04
C GLY A 331 16.39 -9.49 -5.42
N ARG A 332 17.67 -9.23 -5.74
CA ARG A 332 18.10 -8.85 -7.10
C ARG A 332 18.38 -10.03 -8.01
N ALA A 333 18.84 -11.15 -7.46
CA ALA A 333 19.09 -12.37 -8.22
C ALA A 333 17.81 -13.16 -8.54
N LEU A 334 16.83 -13.10 -7.63
CA LEU A 334 15.60 -13.87 -7.73
C LEU A 334 14.77 -13.65 -9.02
N PRO A 335 14.63 -12.44 -9.59
CA PRO A 335 13.94 -12.26 -10.87
C PRO A 335 14.59 -13.05 -12.01
N GLY A 336 15.92 -13.04 -12.08
CA GLY A 336 16.68 -13.77 -13.10
C GLY A 336 16.49 -15.28 -12.94
N LEU A 337 16.57 -15.78 -11.71
CA LEU A 337 16.32 -17.19 -11.40
C LEU A 337 14.88 -17.60 -11.78
N LEU A 338 13.87 -16.77 -11.45
CA LEU A 338 12.48 -17.07 -11.81
C LEU A 338 12.27 -17.07 -13.33
N ALA A 339 12.94 -16.18 -14.05
CA ALA A 339 12.89 -16.14 -15.51
C ALA A 339 13.54 -17.41 -16.12
N GLU A 340 14.69 -17.85 -15.60
CA GLU A 340 15.34 -19.10 -16.02
C GLU A 340 14.47 -20.34 -15.74
N LEU A 341 13.67 -20.31 -14.68
CA LEU A 341 12.72 -21.36 -14.33
C LEU A 341 11.39 -21.26 -15.11
N GLY A 342 11.23 -20.28 -16.00
CA GLY A 342 10.02 -20.06 -16.79
C GLY A 342 8.84 -19.50 -16.00
N VAL A 343 9.06 -18.99 -14.78
CA VAL A 343 8.00 -18.51 -13.86
C VAL A 343 7.68 -17.02 -14.09
N SER A 344 7.80 -16.54 -15.35
CA SER A 344 7.67 -15.13 -15.80
C SER A 344 8.77 -14.17 -15.34
N SER A 345 8.98 -13.10 -16.12
CA SER A 345 10.02 -12.10 -15.86
C SER A 345 9.49 -10.99 -14.95
N ALA A 346 9.87 -10.98 -13.67
CA ALA A 346 9.64 -9.82 -12.82
C ALA A 346 10.45 -8.63 -13.37
N ARG A 347 9.79 -7.67 -14.02
CA ARG A 347 10.43 -6.43 -14.47
C ARG A 347 10.61 -5.48 -13.29
N ASP A 348 11.71 -4.74 -13.30
CA ASP A 348 12.15 -3.93 -12.16
C ASP A 348 11.76 -2.45 -12.37
N GLU A 349 10.52 -2.07 -12.05
CA GLU A 349 10.07 -0.66 -12.06
C GLU A 349 10.89 0.23 -11.12
N PHE A 350 11.54 -0.36 -10.11
CA PHE A 350 12.32 0.34 -9.09
C PHE A 350 13.78 -0.13 -9.06
N SER A 351 14.36 -0.34 -10.24
CA SER A 351 15.79 -0.67 -10.37
C SER A 351 16.69 0.34 -9.65
N ALA A 352 17.91 -0.09 -9.31
CA ALA A 352 18.91 0.79 -8.73
C ALA A 352 19.20 2.02 -9.62
N GLY A 353 19.07 1.88 -10.94
CA GLY A 353 19.15 2.98 -11.91
C GLY A 353 18.02 4.00 -11.73
N ASN A 354 16.77 3.54 -11.57
CA ASN A 354 15.63 4.42 -11.31
C ASN A 354 15.74 5.13 -9.94
N LEU A 355 16.31 4.47 -8.93
CA LEU A 355 16.59 5.11 -7.64
C LEU A 355 17.72 6.15 -7.77
N ALA A 356 18.78 5.84 -8.50
CA ALA A 356 19.88 6.78 -8.77
C ALA A 356 19.39 8.00 -9.55
N GLU A 357 18.53 7.82 -10.56
CA GLU A 357 17.90 8.91 -11.30
C GLU A 357 17.02 9.79 -10.39
N ARG A 358 16.28 9.19 -9.44
CA ARG A 358 15.51 9.96 -8.45
C ARG A 358 16.40 10.76 -7.50
N LEU A 359 17.54 10.21 -7.10
CA LEU A 359 18.51 10.85 -6.20
C LEU A 359 19.38 11.90 -6.91
N ARG A 360 19.50 11.82 -8.25
CA ARG A 360 20.19 12.81 -9.08
C ARG A 360 19.59 14.22 -8.93
N PHE A 361 18.27 14.30 -8.84
CA PHE A 361 17.57 15.58 -8.71
C PHE A 361 17.30 15.88 -7.24
N VAL A 362 17.75 17.05 -6.76
CA VAL A 362 17.61 17.46 -5.35
C VAL A 362 16.90 18.80 -5.23
N THR A 363 16.06 18.96 -4.20
CA THR A 363 15.43 20.21 -3.79
C THR A 363 15.60 20.42 -2.30
N VAL A 364 15.89 21.65 -1.86
CA VAL A 364 16.26 21.95 -0.46
C VAL A 364 15.16 22.71 0.28
N PHE A 365 14.19 23.30 -0.42
CA PHE A 365 13.23 24.21 0.22
C PHE A 365 11.80 24.01 -0.25
N TRP A 366 11.13 23.00 0.29
CA TRP A 366 9.71 22.72 0.04
C TRP A 366 8.95 22.51 1.37
N PRO A 367 8.55 23.61 2.03
CA PRO A 367 7.99 23.55 3.38
C PRO A 367 6.71 22.71 3.46
N GLN A 368 5.94 22.63 2.37
CA GLN A 368 4.74 21.80 2.30
C GLN A 368 5.02 20.31 2.60
N ARG A 369 6.18 19.76 2.22
CA ARG A 369 6.53 18.37 2.50
C ARG A 369 6.67 18.08 3.99
N MET A 370 6.91 19.09 4.82
CA MET A 370 6.88 18.92 6.28
C MET A 370 5.48 18.55 6.78
N LEU A 371 4.43 18.99 6.09
CA LEU A 371 3.06 18.65 6.45
C LEU A 371 2.74 17.18 6.16
N PHE A 372 3.49 16.52 5.26
CA PHE A 372 3.28 15.12 4.88
C PHE A 372 3.60 14.14 6.00
N TRP A 373 4.37 14.53 7.00
CA TRP A 373 4.70 13.67 8.14
C TRP A 373 4.22 14.23 9.47
N ILE A 374 4.07 15.56 9.61
CA ILE A 374 3.59 16.19 10.85
C ILE A 374 2.10 15.95 11.10
N LEU A 375 1.27 16.06 10.06
CA LEU A 375 -0.19 16.05 10.22
C LEU A 375 -0.82 14.65 10.29
N PRO A 376 -0.41 13.63 9.51
CA PRO A 376 -1.23 12.43 9.33
C PRO A 376 -1.47 11.58 10.57
N CYS A 377 -0.58 11.64 11.57
CA CYS A 377 -0.76 11.00 12.87
C CYS A 377 -0.88 12.01 14.03
N GLY A 378 -1.04 13.29 13.72
CA GLY A 378 -1.14 14.39 14.69
C GLY A 378 0.17 15.13 14.95
N ILE A 379 0.04 16.42 15.25
CA ILE A 379 1.17 17.35 15.40
C ILE A 379 2.07 16.96 16.59
N LEU A 380 1.48 16.57 17.72
CA LEU A 380 2.26 16.26 18.94
C LEU A 380 3.18 15.05 18.79
N PRO A 381 2.75 13.92 18.20
CA PRO A 381 3.66 12.84 17.84
C PRO A 381 4.89 13.31 17.06
N ALA A 382 4.72 14.14 16.04
CA ALA A 382 5.84 14.66 15.27
C ALA A 382 6.75 15.58 16.10
N LEU A 383 6.19 16.45 16.95
CA LEU A 383 6.97 17.30 17.85
C LEU A 383 7.69 16.51 18.95
N ALA A 384 7.21 15.31 19.29
CA ALA A 384 7.82 14.44 20.30
C ALA A 384 9.26 14.04 19.95
N ILE A 385 9.62 14.07 18.67
CA ILE A 385 10.95 13.76 18.15
C ILE A 385 11.98 14.78 18.66
N LEU A 386 11.57 16.03 18.90
CA LEU A 386 12.40 17.10 19.44
C LEU A 386 12.60 17.00 20.97
N ALA A 387 11.79 16.18 21.64
CA ALA A 387 11.77 16.04 23.10
C ALA A 387 12.91 15.14 23.65
N TRP A 388 14.12 15.24 23.06
CA TRP A 388 15.24 14.30 23.21
C TRP A 388 15.62 13.94 24.66
N ARG A 389 15.63 14.94 25.55
CA ARG A 389 15.99 14.77 26.97
C ARG A 389 15.04 13.83 27.72
N TRP A 390 13.80 13.69 27.25
CA TRP A 390 12.77 12.85 27.86
C TRP A 390 12.54 11.52 27.15
N GLN A 391 13.28 11.28 26.07
CA GLN A 391 13.25 10.03 25.31
C GLN A 391 14.18 8.99 25.93
N ASP A 392 13.75 7.73 25.94
CA ASP A 392 14.63 6.60 26.21
C ASP A 392 15.40 6.17 24.96
N SER A 393 16.28 5.16 25.10
CA SER A 393 17.14 4.70 24.01
C SER A 393 16.36 4.22 22.78
N LEU A 394 15.23 3.52 22.97
CA LEU A 394 14.39 3.11 21.85
C LEU A 394 13.74 4.32 21.16
N ALA A 395 13.16 5.25 21.93
CA ALA A 395 12.53 6.45 21.40
C ALA A 395 13.52 7.37 20.66
N ARG A 396 14.76 7.45 21.14
CA ARG A 396 15.86 8.17 20.46
C ARG A 396 16.27 7.50 19.15
N ALA A 397 16.41 6.17 19.12
CA ALA A 397 16.71 5.44 17.89
C ALA A 397 15.58 5.60 16.85
N VAL A 398 14.33 5.48 17.28
CA VAL A 398 13.17 5.73 16.40
C VAL A 398 13.11 7.19 15.94
N SER A 399 13.49 8.15 16.78
CA SER A 399 13.58 9.57 16.39
C SER A 399 14.61 9.80 15.30
N LEU A 400 15.83 9.26 15.45
CA LEU A 400 16.88 9.35 14.42
C LEU A 400 16.47 8.66 13.12
N LEU A 401 15.88 7.47 13.21
CA LEU A 401 15.32 6.74 12.07
C LEU A 401 14.28 7.60 11.33
N THR A 402 13.36 8.21 12.10
CA THR A 402 12.30 9.03 11.53
C THR A 402 12.88 10.24 10.78
N VAL A 403 13.81 10.97 11.40
CA VAL A 403 14.45 12.13 10.77
C VAL A 403 15.25 11.71 9.54
N GLY A 404 16.07 10.66 9.63
CA GLY A 404 16.88 10.17 8.51
C GLY A 404 16.02 9.77 7.31
N TYR A 405 14.95 9.02 7.55
CA TYR A 405 14.06 8.57 6.48
C TYR A 405 13.19 9.71 5.91
N ALA A 406 12.74 10.64 6.75
CA ALA A 406 12.03 11.84 6.30
C ALA A 406 12.93 12.69 5.39
N MET A 407 14.20 12.89 5.79
CA MET A 407 15.18 13.63 5.00
C MET A 407 15.47 12.96 3.65
N PHE A 408 15.55 11.62 3.61
CA PHE A 408 15.77 10.87 2.37
C PHE A 408 14.76 11.20 1.27
N PHE A 409 13.47 11.35 1.60
CA PHE A 409 12.44 11.78 0.64
C PHE A 409 12.31 13.30 0.53
N TYR A 410 12.55 14.03 1.62
CA TYR A 410 12.40 15.48 1.63
C TYR A 410 13.31 16.15 0.60
N ILE A 411 14.54 15.66 0.42
CA ILE A 411 15.51 16.24 -0.49
C ILE A 411 15.29 15.89 -1.96
N GLN A 412 14.46 14.89 -2.29
CA GLN A 412 14.32 14.43 -3.68
C GLN A 412 13.58 15.44 -4.57
N GLY A 413 14.10 15.70 -5.76
CA GLY A 413 13.61 16.71 -6.68
C GLY A 413 12.21 16.44 -7.20
N TYR A 414 11.87 15.17 -7.49
CA TYR A 414 10.63 14.76 -8.16
C TYR A 414 10.04 13.47 -7.57
N ARG A 415 8.82 13.11 -7.99
CA ARG A 415 8.14 11.85 -7.63
C ARG A 415 7.93 11.63 -6.12
N VAL A 416 7.83 12.72 -5.36
CA VAL A 416 7.61 12.69 -3.90
C VAL A 416 6.16 13.03 -3.56
N LEU A 417 5.40 11.99 -3.23
CA LEU A 417 4.02 12.04 -2.74
C LEU A 417 3.89 11.80 -1.23
N PRO A 418 2.74 12.13 -0.63
CA PRO A 418 2.48 11.90 0.79
C PRO A 418 2.72 10.46 1.27
N HIS A 419 2.29 9.43 0.54
CA HIS A 419 2.43 8.03 1.01
C HIS A 419 3.89 7.57 1.17
N HIS A 420 4.86 8.15 0.46
CA HIS A 420 6.28 7.82 0.69
C HIS A 420 6.75 8.18 2.11
N PHE A 421 6.03 9.10 2.78
CA PHE A 421 6.26 9.47 4.18
C PHE A 421 5.47 8.60 5.16
N ALA A 422 4.66 7.63 4.72
CA ALA A 422 3.83 6.78 5.60
C ALA A 422 4.63 6.19 6.78
N PRO A 423 5.87 5.70 6.59
CA PRO A 423 6.66 5.24 7.73
C PRO A 423 6.93 6.34 8.78
N VAL A 424 7.29 7.53 8.34
CA VAL A 424 7.64 8.65 9.23
C VAL A 424 6.42 9.40 9.77
N MET A 425 5.22 9.13 9.25
CA MET A 425 3.96 9.52 9.89
C MET A 425 3.72 8.70 11.16
N VAL A 426 3.96 7.39 11.12
CA VAL A 426 3.55 6.45 12.18
C VAL A 426 4.61 6.26 13.26
N LEU A 427 5.90 6.19 12.90
CA LEU A 427 7.00 6.02 13.86
C LEU A 427 7.00 7.00 15.05
N PRO A 428 6.66 8.30 14.89
CA PRO A 428 6.62 9.25 16.00
C PRO A 428 5.60 8.90 17.10
N LEU A 429 4.56 8.11 16.80
CA LEU A 429 3.63 7.61 17.80
C LEU A 429 4.35 6.77 18.87
N ILE A 430 5.34 5.97 18.45
CA ILE A 430 6.17 5.17 19.36
C ILE A 430 6.97 6.09 20.28
N VAL A 431 7.51 7.19 19.75
CA VAL A 431 8.30 8.16 20.51
C VAL A 431 7.43 8.88 21.54
N TYR A 432 6.29 9.45 21.11
CA TYR A 432 5.41 10.25 21.97
C TYR A 432 4.93 9.48 23.20
N TRP A 433 4.36 8.29 22.99
CA TRP A 433 3.82 7.49 24.08
C TRP A 433 4.89 6.89 24.99
N ARG A 434 6.18 7.01 24.62
CA ARG A 434 7.33 6.64 25.44
C ARG A 434 7.95 7.82 26.19
N LEU A 435 7.56 9.07 25.96
CA LEU A 435 8.13 10.20 26.67
C LEU A 435 7.85 10.12 28.18
N ALA A 436 8.87 10.42 29.00
CA ALA A 436 8.74 10.46 30.45
C ALA A 436 7.53 11.28 30.97
N PRO A 437 7.27 12.52 30.50
CA PRO A 437 6.10 13.29 30.93
C PRO A 437 4.77 12.68 30.48
N VAL A 438 4.73 12.01 29.33
CA VAL A 438 3.52 11.35 28.82
C VAL A 438 3.16 10.13 29.68
N VAL A 439 4.17 9.35 30.06
CA VAL A 439 4.00 8.23 30.99
C VAL A 439 3.60 8.68 32.39
N ALA A 440 4.11 9.82 32.86
CA ALA A 440 3.76 10.38 34.16
C ALA A 440 2.31 10.89 34.22
N HIS A 441 1.78 11.44 33.12
CA HIS A 441 0.45 12.05 33.07
C HIS A 441 -0.39 11.59 31.87
N PRO A 442 -0.79 10.30 31.80
CA PRO A 442 -1.47 9.71 30.66
C PRO A 442 -2.72 10.43 30.19
N GLY A 443 -3.61 10.81 31.11
CA GLY A 443 -4.89 11.43 30.75
C GLY A 443 -4.70 12.80 30.09
N ARG A 444 -3.81 13.63 30.65
CA ARG A 444 -3.44 14.92 30.06
C ARG A 444 -2.75 14.74 28.71
N ALA A 445 -1.84 13.77 28.61
CA ALA A 445 -1.17 13.47 27.35
C ALA A 445 -2.14 12.97 26.27
N ALA A 446 -3.14 12.16 26.62
CA ALA A 446 -4.18 11.74 25.69
C ALA A 446 -5.04 12.92 25.22
N LEU A 447 -5.49 13.78 26.14
CA LEU A 447 -6.25 14.98 25.80
C LEU A 447 -5.47 15.90 24.85
N LEU A 448 -4.20 16.16 25.13
CA LEU A 448 -3.34 16.97 24.28
C LEU A 448 -3.12 16.31 22.91
N ALA A 449 -2.85 15.00 22.87
CA ALA A 449 -2.69 14.25 21.63
C ALA A 449 -3.95 14.33 20.76
N LEU A 450 -5.12 14.13 21.35
CA LEU A 450 -6.41 14.24 20.66
C LEU A 450 -6.68 15.68 20.18
N SER A 451 -6.28 16.69 20.95
CA SER A 451 -6.41 18.10 20.54
C SER A 451 -5.52 18.41 19.33
N GLY A 452 -4.25 17.99 19.37
CA GLY A 452 -3.32 18.12 18.24
C GLY A 452 -3.77 17.32 17.02
N LEU A 453 -4.42 16.18 17.24
CA LEU A 453 -5.04 15.37 16.20
C LEU A 453 -6.25 16.06 15.57
N ALA A 454 -7.10 16.73 16.35
CA ALA A 454 -8.25 17.48 15.84
C ALA A 454 -7.80 18.66 14.96
N VAL A 455 -6.74 19.38 15.37
CA VAL A 455 -6.13 20.42 14.54
C VAL A 455 -5.57 19.83 13.25
N ALA A 456 -4.85 18.71 13.34
CA ALA A 456 -4.34 18.03 12.16
C ALA A 456 -5.45 17.56 11.22
N ALA A 457 -6.53 16.98 11.75
CA ALA A 457 -7.70 16.57 10.97
C ALA A 457 -8.34 17.75 10.25
N ALA A 458 -8.50 18.90 10.91
CA ALA A 458 -9.02 20.12 10.30
C ALA A 458 -8.13 20.63 9.16
N LEU A 459 -6.81 20.59 9.32
CA LEU A 459 -5.84 20.95 8.27
C LEU A 459 -5.76 19.91 7.14
N SER A 460 -6.21 18.70 7.40
CA SER A 460 -6.22 17.55 6.48
C SER A 460 -7.55 17.33 5.77
N MET A 461 -8.46 18.29 5.85
CA MET A 461 -9.77 18.18 5.19
C MET A 461 -9.61 18.10 3.65
N PRO A 462 -10.34 17.18 2.99
CA PRO A 462 -10.33 17.10 1.53
C PRO A 462 -10.98 18.34 0.91
N GLY A 463 -10.61 18.64 -0.34
CA GLY A 463 -11.26 19.67 -1.15
C GLY A 463 -12.71 19.35 -1.52
N GLY A 464 -13.10 18.07 -1.41
CA GLY A 464 -14.47 17.60 -1.58
C GLY A 464 -14.62 16.16 -1.11
N PHE A 465 -15.81 15.82 -0.60
CA PHE A 465 -16.13 14.49 -0.05
C PHE A 465 -16.83 13.56 -1.06
N ARG A 466 -17.04 14.02 -2.29
CA ARG A 466 -17.72 13.24 -3.31
C ARG A 466 -16.75 12.20 -3.87
N PRO A 467 -17.13 10.91 -3.89
CA PRO A 467 -16.33 9.90 -4.57
C PRO A 467 -16.19 10.22 -6.05
N HIS A 468 -15.03 9.95 -6.62
CA HIS A 468 -14.78 10.07 -8.05
C HIS A 468 -15.33 8.85 -8.77
N LEU A 469 -16.29 9.05 -9.68
CA LEU A 469 -16.96 7.97 -10.42
C LEU A 469 -16.53 7.88 -11.88
N TYR A 470 -15.72 8.84 -12.35
CA TYR A 470 -15.55 9.07 -13.77
C TYR A 470 -14.95 7.89 -14.56
N GLY A 471 -13.92 7.23 -14.01
CA GLY A 471 -13.31 6.07 -14.65
C GLY A 471 -14.32 4.96 -14.93
N ARG A 472 -15.25 4.76 -13.98
CA ARG A 472 -16.38 3.82 -14.11
C ARG A 472 -17.36 4.27 -15.17
N ASP A 473 -17.81 5.51 -15.12
CA ASP A 473 -18.78 6.06 -16.08
C ASP A 473 -18.25 6.07 -17.51
N PHE A 474 -16.95 6.34 -17.69
CA PHE A 474 -16.31 6.32 -19.00
C PHE A 474 -16.11 4.88 -19.51
N GLY A 475 -15.49 4.00 -18.72
CA GLY A 475 -15.27 2.60 -19.11
C GLY A 475 -16.57 1.84 -19.37
N ALA A 476 -17.65 2.19 -18.69
CA ALA A 476 -18.98 1.66 -18.94
C ALA A 476 -19.45 1.91 -20.40
N ARG A 477 -19.04 3.01 -21.04
CA ARG A 477 -19.42 3.40 -22.41
C ARG A 477 -18.55 2.76 -23.50
N ILE A 478 -17.54 1.97 -23.11
CA ILE A 478 -16.65 1.26 -24.04
C ILE A 478 -17.08 -0.20 -24.14
N ALA A 479 -17.30 -0.68 -25.37
CA ALA A 479 -17.46 -2.10 -25.68
C ALA A 479 -16.17 -2.65 -26.30
N ILE A 480 -15.64 -3.74 -25.74
CA ILE A 480 -14.49 -4.45 -26.30
C ILE A 480 -15.02 -5.69 -27.01
N SER A 481 -14.99 -5.68 -28.35
CA SER A 481 -15.32 -6.83 -29.18
C SER A 481 -14.22 -7.87 -29.02
N ALA A 482 -14.57 -9.08 -28.60
CA ALA A 482 -13.61 -10.15 -28.39
C ALA A 482 -14.04 -11.44 -29.07
N PRO A 483 -13.11 -12.19 -29.69
CA PRO A 483 -13.19 -13.64 -29.68
C PRO A 483 -12.91 -14.12 -28.23
N THR A 484 -13.96 -14.20 -27.41
CA THR A 484 -14.20 -15.06 -26.23
C THR A 484 -13.14 -15.38 -25.14
N GLY A 485 -11.87 -14.94 -25.19
CA GLY A 485 -10.82 -15.31 -24.21
C GLY A 485 -10.54 -14.33 -23.07
N SER A 486 -9.92 -14.80 -21.97
CA SER A 486 -9.42 -14.00 -20.84
C SER A 486 -8.10 -13.32 -21.20
N TYR A 487 -7.76 -12.19 -20.55
CA TYR A 487 -6.42 -11.60 -20.71
C TYR A 487 -5.30 -12.47 -20.12
N ALA A 488 -5.66 -13.44 -19.28
CA ALA A 488 -4.72 -14.44 -18.80
C ALA A 488 -4.26 -15.39 -19.92
N ASP A 489 -5.13 -15.62 -20.92
CA ASP A 489 -4.83 -16.48 -22.06
C ASP A 489 -3.98 -15.74 -23.10
N ASP A 490 -4.19 -14.42 -23.24
CA ASP A 490 -3.43 -13.54 -24.12
C ASP A 490 -3.13 -12.19 -23.43
N PRO A 491 -1.98 -12.08 -22.74
CA PRO A 491 -1.57 -10.85 -22.08
C PRO A 491 -1.33 -9.69 -23.07
N SER A 492 -0.97 -9.98 -24.33
CA SER A 492 -0.73 -8.96 -25.35
C SER A 492 -1.98 -8.16 -25.69
N ARG A 493 -3.16 -8.77 -25.53
CA ARG A 493 -4.45 -8.10 -25.68
C ARG A 493 -4.65 -7.00 -24.64
N LEU A 494 -4.27 -7.22 -23.39
CA LEU A 494 -4.35 -6.17 -22.36
C LEU A 494 -3.46 -4.99 -22.76
N ALA A 495 -2.24 -5.27 -23.22
CA ALA A 495 -1.31 -4.25 -23.69
C ALA A 495 -1.91 -3.45 -24.85
N ALA A 496 -2.37 -4.12 -25.91
CA ALA A 496 -2.89 -3.47 -27.11
C ALA A 496 -4.18 -2.65 -26.84
N VAL A 497 -5.12 -3.20 -26.06
CA VAL A 497 -6.36 -2.50 -25.72
C VAL A 497 -6.09 -1.27 -24.85
N THR A 498 -5.18 -1.36 -23.88
CA THR A 498 -4.83 -0.20 -23.06
C THR A 498 -4.00 0.82 -23.82
N ALA A 499 -3.18 0.38 -24.78
CA ALA A 499 -2.42 1.25 -25.68
C ALA A 499 -3.35 2.04 -26.62
N VAL A 500 -4.33 1.40 -27.27
CA VAL A 500 -5.27 2.10 -28.16
C VAL A 500 -6.16 3.09 -27.39
N MET A 501 -6.55 2.77 -26.15
CA MET A 501 -7.22 3.72 -25.25
C MET A 501 -6.31 4.91 -24.92
N GLY A 502 -5.04 4.65 -24.64
CA GLY A 502 -4.04 5.69 -24.35
C GLY A 502 -3.75 6.60 -25.54
N GLU A 503 -3.77 6.06 -26.76
CA GLU A 503 -3.63 6.84 -28.00
C GLU A 503 -4.88 7.71 -28.27
N ALA A 504 -6.08 7.14 -28.10
CA ALA A 504 -7.33 7.88 -28.25
C ALA A 504 -7.48 9.01 -27.21
N PHE A 505 -7.00 8.78 -25.98
CA PHE A 505 -7.05 9.73 -24.87
C PHE A 505 -5.67 9.89 -24.22
N PRO A 506 -4.74 10.65 -24.83
CA PRO A 506 -3.37 10.78 -24.37
C PRO A 506 -3.25 11.29 -22.94
N MET A 507 -2.44 10.61 -22.13
CA MET A 507 -2.09 11.10 -20.80
C MET A 507 -1.24 12.37 -20.90
N LEU A 508 -1.74 13.44 -20.30
CA LEU A 508 -1.04 14.72 -20.28
C LEU A 508 -0.33 14.92 -18.94
N TRP A 509 0.97 15.23 -19.00
CA TRP A 509 1.84 15.34 -17.83
C TRP A 509 1.95 16.76 -17.26
N GLY A 510 1.29 17.73 -17.91
CA GLY A 510 1.35 19.16 -17.60
C GLY A 510 0.27 19.66 -16.64
N GLU A 511 0.64 20.57 -15.75
CA GLU A 511 -0.26 21.29 -14.83
C GLU A 511 -1.29 22.19 -15.57
N GLY A 512 -0.99 22.68 -16.77
CA GLY A 512 -1.96 23.46 -17.56
C GLY A 512 -2.96 22.57 -18.29
N ALA A 513 -2.46 21.48 -18.86
CA ALA A 513 -3.19 20.58 -19.75
C ALA A 513 -4.40 19.89 -19.06
N TRP A 514 -4.32 19.72 -17.75
CA TRP A 514 -5.33 19.02 -16.97
C TRP A 514 -6.64 19.80 -16.81
N LYS A 515 -6.58 21.13 -16.82
CA LYS A 515 -7.78 21.98 -16.69
C LYS A 515 -8.68 21.90 -17.90
N SER A 516 -8.09 21.57 -19.04
CA SER A 516 -8.69 21.74 -20.37
C SER A 516 -8.93 20.44 -21.12
N ARG A 517 -8.53 19.29 -20.58
CA ARG A 517 -8.61 18.01 -21.28
C ARG A 517 -8.94 16.83 -20.38
N TYR A 518 -9.44 15.80 -21.04
CA TYR A 518 -9.75 14.49 -20.47
C TYR A 518 -8.54 13.88 -19.75
N LEU A 519 -8.79 13.30 -18.58
CA LEU A 519 -7.79 12.55 -17.83
C LEU A 519 -8.41 11.34 -17.15
N GLY A 520 -7.71 10.22 -17.23
CA GLY A 520 -7.97 9.01 -16.47
C GLY A 520 -6.88 7.97 -16.79
N SER A 521 -7.10 6.74 -16.37
CA SER A 521 -6.14 5.65 -16.59
C SER A 521 -6.76 4.60 -17.52
N PRO A 522 -6.09 4.24 -18.63
CA PRO A 522 -6.51 3.13 -19.49
C PRO A 522 -6.77 1.83 -18.74
N LEU A 523 -5.99 1.52 -17.69
CA LEU A 523 -6.20 0.33 -16.86
C LEU A 523 -7.54 0.38 -16.10
N SER A 524 -7.90 1.55 -15.55
CA SER A 524 -9.18 1.75 -14.88
C SER A 524 -10.34 1.58 -15.87
N TRP A 525 -10.26 2.20 -17.06
CA TRP A 525 -11.32 2.06 -18.06
C TRP A 525 -11.43 0.64 -18.57
N TYR A 526 -10.32 -0.06 -18.75
CA TYR A 526 -10.29 -1.45 -19.16
C TYR A 526 -11.09 -2.34 -18.19
N ILE A 527 -10.84 -2.23 -16.88
CA ILE A 527 -11.58 -2.99 -15.85
C ILE A 527 -13.09 -2.78 -15.97
N HIS A 528 -13.52 -1.54 -16.21
CA HIS A 528 -14.93 -1.17 -16.34
C HIS A 528 -15.53 -1.50 -17.71
N ALA A 529 -14.71 -1.51 -18.76
CA ALA A 529 -15.11 -1.91 -20.10
C ALA A 529 -15.43 -3.41 -20.17
N LEU A 530 -14.71 -4.23 -19.39
CA LEU A 530 -14.94 -5.67 -19.26
C LEU A 530 -16.22 -6.05 -18.51
N GLN A 531 -16.82 -5.12 -17.74
CA GLN A 531 -18.04 -5.42 -16.98
C GLN A 531 -19.23 -5.66 -17.91
N PRO A 532 -20.14 -6.59 -17.57
CA PRO A 532 -21.36 -6.82 -18.33
C PRO A 532 -22.16 -5.53 -18.53
N LYS A 533 -22.55 -5.25 -19.78
CA LYS A 533 -23.34 -4.06 -20.12
C LYS A 533 -24.81 -4.30 -19.78
N ARG A 534 -25.45 -3.31 -19.14
CA ARG A 534 -26.88 -3.38 -18.82
C ARG A 534 -27.72 -3.23 -20.10
N PRO A 535 -28.92 -3.83 -20.16
CA PRO A 535 -29.86 -3.55 -21.24
C PRO A 535 -30.13 -2.05 -21.39
N GLY A 536 -30.02 -1.51 -22.60
CA GLY A 536 -30.20 -0.08 -22.88
C GLY A 536 -29.05 0.82 -22.40
N GLN A 537 -27.95 0.26 -21.91
CA GLN A 537 -26.76 1.04 -21.58
C GLN A 537 -26.17 1.67 -22.85
N ARG A 538 -25.93 2.98 -22.79
CA ARG A 538 -25.28 3.72 -23.86
C ARG A 538 -23.85 3.22 -24.07
N ILE A 539 -23.52 2.86 -25.31
CA ILE A 539 -22.18 2.50 -25.77
C ILE A 539 -21.76 3.55 -26.81
N ASP A 540 -20.70 4.29 -26.50
CA ASP A 540 -20.19 5.36 -27.35
C ASP A 540 -18.95 4.91 -28.12
N TYR A 541 -18.19 3.98 -27.55
CA TYR A 541 -16.89 3.58 -28.07
C TYR A 541 -16.81 2.07 -28.26
N HIS A 542 -16.18 1.66 -29.35
CA HIS A 542 -15.91 0.25 -29.63
C HIS A 542 -14.42 0.02 -29.83
N ILE A 543 -13.91 -1.07 -29.27
CA ILE A 543 -12.54 -1.53 -29.48
C ILE A 543 -12.61 -2.93 -30.09
N ALA A 544 -11.93 -3.13 -31.22
CA ALA A 544 -11.89 -4.42 -31.91
C ALA A 544 -10.52 -4.63 -32.56
N PRO A 545 -10.11 -5.88 -32.84
CA PRO A 545 -9.00 -6.14 -33.73
C PRO A 545 -9.27 -5.54 -35.12
N ALA A 546 -8.28 -4.90 -35.72
CA ALA A 546 -8.35 -4.30 -37.05
C ALA A 546 -8.69 -5.34 -38.15
N SER A 547 -8.46 -6.62 -37.87
CA SER A 547 -8.73 -7.75 -38.77
C SER A 547 -10.21 -8.15 -38.85
N VAL A 548 -11.08 -7.66 -37.97
CA VAL A 548 -12.51 -8.10 -37.89
C VAL A 548 -13.40 -7.50 -38.99
N GLY A 549 -12.82 -6.75 -39.94
CA GLY A 549 -13.53 -6.24 -41.12
C GLY A 549 -13.69 -4.71 -41.11
N PRO A 550 -14.46 -4.14 -42.05
CA PRO A 550 -14.68 -2.69 -42.11
C PRO A 550 -15.33 -2.19 -40.82
N LEU A 551 -15.04 -0.93 -40.46
CA LEU A 551 -15.64 -0.27 -39.30
C LEU A 551 -17.17 -0.41 -39.38
N PRO A 552 -17.86 -0.68 -38.25
CA PRO A 552 -19.32 -0.73 -38.25
C PRO A 552 -19.90 0.55 -38.87
N GLU A 553 -20.96 0.41 -39.68
CA GLU A 553 -21.57 1.57 -40.36
C GLU A 553 -21.92 2.69 -39.37
N GLY A 554 -21.55 3.92 -39.73
CA GLY A 554 -21.78 5.11 -38.90
C GLY A 554 -20.72 5.36 -37.82
N GLN A 555 -19.71 4.48 -37.65
CA GLN A 555 -18.64 4.71 -36.68
C GLN A 555 -17.42 5.40 -37.29
N THR A 556 -16.76 6.24 -36.50
CA THR A 556 -15.53 6.96 -36.89
C THR A 556 -14.32 6.40 -36.15
N LEU A 557 -13.23 6.13 -36.88
CA LEU A 557 -11.95 5.72 -36.29
C LEU A 557 -11.32 6.87 -35.51
N ILE A 558 -10.93 6.61 -34.26
CA ILE A 558 -10.25 7.60 -33.40
C ILE A 558 -8.81 7.21 -33.04
N ALA A 559 -8.48 5.92 -32.99
CA ALA A 559 -7.12 5.45 -32.75
C ALA A 559 -6.88 4.05 -33.34
N SER A 560 -5.63 3.75 -33.68
CA SER A 560 -5.20 2.41 -34.09
C SER A 560 -3.79 2.12 -33.59
N VAL A 561 -3.63 1.06 -32.80
CA VAL A 561 -2.36 0.66 -32.18
C VAL A 561 -2.32 -0.86 -32.10
N ASP A 562 -1.17 -1.47 -32.41
CA ASP A 562 -0.89 -2.91 -32.25
C ASP A 562 -1.98 -3.85 -32.79
N GLY A 563 -2.53 -3.52 -33.97
CA GLY A 563 -3.57 -4.33 -34.61
C GLY A 563 -4.96 -4.21 -33.98
N TYR A 564 -5.17 -3.28 -33.05
CA TYR A 564 -6.48 -2.90 -32.51
C TYR A 564 -6.88 -1.50 -33.00
N VAL A 565 -8.18 -1.30 -33.13
CA VAL A 565 -8.79 0.00 -33.46
C VAL A 565 -9.78 0.38 -32.38
N MET A 566 -9.85 1.68 -32.10
CA MET A 566 -10.93 2.27 -31.31
C MET A 566 -11.75 3.19 -32.21
N THR A 567 -13.06 3.02 -32.17
CA THR A 567 -14.03 3.82 -32.91
C THR A 567 -15.03 4.49 -31.97
N VAL A 568 -15.67 5.56 -32.45
CA VAL A 568 -16.75 6.27 -31.77
C VAL A 568 -18.01 6.28 -32.63
N THR A 569 -19.18 6.18 -32.00
CA THR A 569 -20.49 6.23 -32.68
C THR A 569 -20.85 7.61 -33.22
N ASP A 570 -20.35 8.67 -32.57
CA ASP A 570 -20.54 10.06 -32.99
C ASP A 570 -19.27 10.88 -32.66
N PRO A 571 -18.60 11.48 -33.67
CA PRO A 571 -17.40 12.30 -33.47
C PRO A 571 -17.58 13.46 -32.49
N GLU A 572 -18.79 14.01 -32.35
CA GLU A 572 -19.05 15.10 -31.40
C GLU A 572 -18.91 14.62 -29.94
N ILE A 573 -19.26 13.36 -29.65
CA ILE A 573 -19.05 12.75 -28.34
C ILE A 573 -17.55 12.71 -28.02
N TYR A 574 -16.73 12.25 -28.98
CA TYR A 574 -15.29 12.19 -28.79
C TYR A 574 -14.70 13.59 -28.58
N ALA A 575 -15.08 14.57 -29.41
CA ALA A 575 -14.62 15.94 -29.28
C ALA A 575 -14.98 16.54 -27.90
N ALA A 576 -16.20 16.28 -27.42
CA ALA A 576 -16.65 16.71 -26.10
C ALA A 576 -15.91 16.01 -24.95
N ASP A 577 -15.72 14.69 -25.05
CA ASP A 577 -15.02 13.92 -24.03
C ASP A 577 -13.54 14.32 -23.95
N VAL A 578 -12.81 14.46 -25.07
CA VAL A 578 -11.40 14.89 -25.09
C VAL A 578 -11.19 16.26 -24.44
N LEU A 579 -12.11 17.20 -24.65
CA LEU A 579 -12.06 18.54 -24.09
C LEU A 579 -12.66 18.64 -22.68
N ARG A 580 -13.15 17.53 -22.12
CA ARG A 580 -13.77 17.53 -20.80
C ARG A 580 -12.74 17.83 -19.72
N GLY A 581 -12.87 19.00 -19.11
CA GLY A 581 -12.02 19.48 -18.01
C GLY A 581 -12.81 19.81 -16.74
N GLY A 582 -12.20 20.60 -15.86
CA GLY A 582 -12.88 21.12 -14.67
C GLY A 582 -13.18 20.10 -13.56
N TRP A 583 -12.41 19.02 -13.49
CA TRP A 583 -12.58 17.95 -12.50
C TRP A 583 -12.54 18.48 -11.05
N GLN A 584 -13.46 18.01 -10.22
CA GLN A 584 -13.47 18.37 -8.81
C GLN A 584 -12.28 17.72 -8.10
N ARG A 585 -11.39 18.55 -7.55
CA ARG A 585 -10.26 18.08 -6.74
C ARG A 585 -10.75 17.65 -5.35
N THR A 586 -10.53 16.39 -5.00
CA THR A 586 -10.75 15.87 -3.64
C THR A 586 -9.52 16.06 -2.75
N ILE A 587 -8.31 16.10 -3.32
CA ILE A 587 -7.07 16.39 -2.57
C ILE A 587 -7.13 17.80 -1.94
N GLY A 588 -6.82 17.86 -0.65
CA GLY A 588 -6.77 19.09 0.13
C GLY A 588 -5.58 19.96 -0.23
N ALA A 589 -5.70 21.29 -0.08
CA ALA A 589 -4.64 22.24 -0.42
C ALA A 589 -3.31 21.93 0.29
N THR A 590 -3.39 21.47 1.53
CA THR A 590 -2.26 21.07 2.39
C THR A 590 -1.38 20.01 1.75
N TYR A 591 -1.97 19.05 1.03
CA TYR A 591 -1.27 17.89 0.47
C TYR A 591 -1.08 17.94 -1.05
N TYR A 592 -1.62 18.97 -1.68
CA TYR A 592 -1.62 19.09 -3.12
C TYR A 592 -0.20 19.29 -3.69
N VAL A 593 0.23 18.36 -4.55
CA VAL A 593 1.50 18.43 -5.28
C VAL A 593 1.20 18.61 -6.77
N ARG A 594 1.81 19.63 -7.40
CA ARG A 594 1.60 19.90 -8.84
C ARG A 594 1.99 18.71 -9.70
N ARG A 595 1.28 18.43 -10.79
CA ARG A 595 1.55 17.27 -11.66
C ARG A 595 2.97 17.28 -12.24
N ASN A 596 3.45 18.45 -12.65
CA ASN A 596 4.83 18.66 -13.12
C ASN A 596 5.89 18.26 -12.08
N ALA A 597 5.55 18.36 -10.79
CA ALA A 597 6.42 17.96 -9.70
C ALA A 597 6.47 16.45 -9.47
N ILE A 598 5.33 15.80 -9.66
CA ILE A 598 5.19 14.35 -9.54
C ILE A 598 6.01 13.72 -10.66
N PHE A 599 5.85 14.18 -11.90
CA PHE A 599 6.41 13.50 -13.08
C PHE A 599 7.72 14.09 -13.63
N GLY A 600 8.26 15.17 -13.04
CA GLY A 600 9.56 15.71 -13.44
C GLY A 600 9.57 16.54 -14.72
N SER A 601 8.41 17.00 -15.18
CA SER A 601 8.21 17.73 -16.44
C SER A 601 8.17 19.27 -16.26
N GLY A 602 8.44 19.79 -15.05
CA GLY A 602 8.34 21.22 -14.73
C GLY A 602 9.64 22.01 -14.83
N GLY A 603 9.54 23.34 -14.93
CA GLY A 603 10.69 24.23 -14.86
C GLY A 603 11.51 24.05 -13.57
N ARG A 604 12.84 24.04 -13.72
CA ARG A 604 13.82 23.78 -12.64
C ARG A 604 14.23 25.03 -11.84
N GLY A 605 13.67 26.19 -12.18
CA GLY A 605 13.97 27.50 -11.59
C GLY A 605 13.01 27.93 -10.48
N TRP A 606 13.12 29.19 -10.02
CA TRP A 606 12.21 29.76 -9.02
C TRP A 606 10.74 29.60 -9.44
N PRO A 607 9.81 29.29 -8.50
CA PRO A 607 10.01 29.21 -7.05
C PRO A 607 10.48 27.85 -6.52
N ARG A 608 10.88 26.92 -7.39
CA ARG A 608 11.34 25.59 -7.00
C ARG A 608 12.69 25.27 -7.65
N PRO A 609 13.80 25.63 -6.99
CA PRO A 609 15.11 25.22 -7.46
C PRO A 609 15.23 23.69 -7.38
N VAL A 610 15.50 23.07 -8.53
CA VAL A 610 15.89 21.66 -8.59
C VAL A 610 17.33 21.60 -9.07
N ILE A 611 18.21 21.08 -8.21
CA ILE A 611 19.63 20.90 -8.49
C ILE A 611 19.80 19.53 -9.14
N ASP A 612 20.43 19.51 -10.31
CA ASP A 612 20.91 18.28 -10.93
C ASP A 612 22.33 18.00 -10.43
N LEU A 613 22.49 16.95 -9.61
CA LEU A 613 23.79 16.59 -9.04
C LEU A 613 24.80 16.18 -10.12
N TYR A 614 24.35 15.72 -11.29
CA TYR A 614 25.24 15.44 -12.41
C TYR A 614 25.88 16.72 -12.95
N ASP A 615 25.08 17.79 -13.11
CA ASP A 615 25.59 19.08 -13.57
C ASP A 615 26.59 19.66 -12.56
N VAL A 616 26.30 19.54 -11.26
CA VAL A 616 27.23 19.93 -10.19
C VAL A 616 28.51 19.11 -10.27
N ALA A 617 28.45 17.78 -10.33
CA ALA A 617 29.61 16.91 -10.42
C ALA A 617 30.47 17.21 -11.68
N SER A 618 29.81 17.50 -12.80
CA SER A 618 30.49 17.88 -14.04
C SER A 618 31.24 19.21 -13.93
N THR A 619 30.70 20.16 -13.16
CA THR A 619 31.36 21.45 -12.86
C THR A 619 32.66 21.24 -12.05
N PHE A 620 32.75 20.17 -11.26
CA PHE A 620 33.94 19.82 -10.47
C PHE A 620 34.86 18.80 -11.15
N GLY A 621 34.67 18.49 -12.44
CA GLY A 621 35.53 17.57 -13.18
C GLY A 621 35.38 16.10 -12.80
N LEU A 622 34.35 15.73 -12.04
CA LEU A 622 34.06 14.36 -11.62
C LEU A 622 33.23 13.65 -12.68
N LYS A 623 33.79 13.36 -13.86
CA LYS A 623 33.13 12.48 -14.85
C LYS A 623 33.58 11.03 -14.65
N GLY A 624 32.64 10.16 -14.28
CA GLY A 624 32.73 8.74 -14.60
C GLY A 624 32.07 8.50 -15.97
N GLU A 625 32.77 7.81 -16.86
CA GLU A 625 32.18 7.30 -18.11
C GLU A 625 31.11 6.25 -17.74
N THR A 626 29.83 6.57 -17.89
CA THR A 626 28.76 5.57 -18.03
C THR A 626 27.48 6.29 -18.49
N GLN A 627 27.10 6.05 -19.75
CA GLN A 627 25.77 6.30 -20.28
C GLN A 627 24.86 5.11 -19.96
#